data_AF-A0A931NFK2-F1
#
_entry.id   AF-A0A931NFK2-F1
#
_cell.length_a   1.000
_cell.length_b   1.000
_cell.length_c   1.000
_cell.angle_alpha   90.00
_cell.angle_beta   90.00
_cell.angle_gamma   90.00
#
_symmetry.space_group_name_H-M   'P 1'
#
loop_
_entity.id
_entity.type
_entity.pdbx_description
1 polymer ?
#
loop_
_entity_poly.entity_id
_entity_poly.type
_entity_poly.pdbx_seq_one_letter_code
_entity_poly.pdbx_strand_id
1 'polypeptide(L)'
;MSRLRMLLALLALLALCSTMPARADDAEAPKRRPNPPWIDRPLGYRYIVFFHDGMGAEVAREVANEWHEDGRDHRSGGFSWPRYFEPRHRIRTDGNPRYDLVIHLIEFDEEGWVRTPHSYSKPLRLRFNHLLTVALSSGDDPYDPFDRLGKWFHGFEDSDNWAPTLCGFSERPDGLNSNDRDYLYGPMYRHDDQRPSFGCREWAHQLKSASRPYIDVTSYRPKAPPSDTYIKEFVGWARFGDNKPVIGLHMGHWYCLLDCPGGDAPGRIANIKLWAARNGWPAPKPPKRMPMFPDPLQRRGAED
;
A
#
# COMPACT_ATOMS: atom_id res chain seq x y z
N MET A 1 -76.89 0.82 10.56
CA MET A 1 -76.10 1.19 11.76
C MET A 1 -74.75 0.47 11.91
N SER A 2 -74.30 -0.38 10.96
CA SER A 2 -73.07 -1.19 11.12
C SER A 2 -71.78 -0.55 10.54
N ARG A 3 -71.87 0.20 9.43
CA ARG A 3 -70.67 0.74 8.73
C ARG A 3 -70.01 1.95 9.40
N LEU A 4 -70.76 2.75 10.15
CA LEU A 4 -70.24 3.96 10.82
C LEU A 4 -69.38 3.64 12.05
N ARG A 5 -69.70 2.54 12.77
CA ARG A 5 -68.90 2.07 13.92
C ARG A 5 -67.57 1.46 13.51
N MET A 6 -67.51 0.84 12.32
CA MET A 6 -66.28 0.24 11.79
C MET A 6 -65.30 1.30 11.27
N LEU A 7 -65.80 2.40 10.67
CA LEU A 7 -64.95 3.53 10.24
C LEU A 7 -64.37 4.32 11.42
N LEU A 8 -65.16 4.53 12.49
CA LEU A 8 -64.69 5.20 13.70
C LEU A 8 -63.64 4.35 14.47
N ALA A 9 -63.77 3.03 14.45
CA ALA A 9 -62.77 2.13 15.03
C ALA A 9 -61.45 2.12 14.24
N LEU A 10 -61.50 2.19 12.89
CA LEU A 10 -60.29 2.28 12.05
C LEU A 10 -59.58 3.64 12.19
N LEU A 11 -60.33 4.75 12.29
CA LEU A 11 -59.76 6.08 12.52
C LEU A 11 -59.13 6.23 13.91
N ALA A 12 -59.70 5.57 14.94
CA ALA A 12 -59.10 5.52 16.26
C ALA A 12 -57.80 4.68 16.29
N LEU A 13 -57.72 3.58 15.53
CA LEU A 13 -56.48 2.80 15.41
C LEU A 13 -55.38 3.54 14.63
N LEU A 14 -55.73 4.28 13.57
CA LEU A 14 -54.77 5.07 12.80
C LEU A 14 -54.24 6.30 13.56
N ALA A 15 -55.04 6.87 14.47
CA ALA A 15 -54.61 7.95 15.36
C ALA A 15 -53.73 7.46 16.53
N LEU A 16 -53.84 6.19 16.95
CA LEU A 16 -52.95 5.61 17.99
C LEU A 16 -51.58 5.15 17.46
N CYS A 17 -51.41 4.99 16.15
CA CYS A 17 -50.11 4.67 15.55
C CYS A 17 -49.25 5.89 15.19
N SER A 18 -49.77 7.12 15.33
CA SER A 18 -49.08 8.35 14.91
C SER A 18 -48.42 9.13 16.06
N THR A 19 -48.43 8.61 17.29
CA THR A 19 -47.77 9.22 18.45
C THR A 19 -46.77 8.28 19.13
N MET A 20 -46.06 7.45 18.37
CA MET A 20 -44.77 7.00 18.88
C MET A 20 -43.81 8.18 18.71
N PRO A 21 -43.33 8.83 19.79
CA PRO A 21 -42.17 9.68 19.64
C PRO A 21 -41.11 8.80 18.98
N ALA A 22 -40.63 9.22 17.82
CA ALA A 22 -39.33 8.77 17.37
C ALA A 22 -38.38 9.16 18.51
N ARG A 23 -38.10 8.22 19.41
CA ARG A 23 -36.87 8.26 20.19
C ARG A 23 -35.80 8.24 19.11
N ALA A 24 -35.36 9.42 18.71
CA ALA A 24 -33.96 9.62 18.47
C ALA A 24 -33.31 9.14 19.77
N ASP A 25 -33.03 7.84 19.85
CA ASP A 25 -31.97 7.39 20.72
C ASP A 25 -30.79 8.25 20.25
N ASP A 26 -30.41 9.20 21.09
CA ASP A 26 -29.12 9.88 21.01
C ASP A 26 -28.10 8.75 21.09
N ALA A 27 -27.86 8.11 19.94
CA ALA A 27 -26.87 7.10 19.77
C ALA A 27 -25.56 7.83 19.99
N GLU A 28 -25.11 7.80 21.25
CA GLU A 28 -23.88 8.38 21.73
C GLU A 28 -22.83 8.04 20.68
N ALA A 29 -22.31 9.08 20.00
CA ALA A 29 -21.39 8.88 18.88
C ALA A 29 -20.31 7.88 19.33
N PRO A 30 -20.04 6.81 18.55
CA PRO A 30 -19.22 5.71 19.02
C PRO A 30 -17.91 6.24 19.56
N LYS A 31 -17.66 6.01 20.86
CA LYS A 31 -16.46 6.50 21.55
C LYS A 31 -15.23 6.03 20.80
N ARG A 32 -14.44 6.98 20.32
CA ARG A 32 -13.21 6.71 19.59
C ARG A 32 -12.28 5.87 20.46
N ARG A 33 -11.75 4.78 19.89
CA ARG A 33 -10.78 3.93 20.58
C ARG A 33 -9.41 4.62 20.58
N PRO A 34 -8.64 4.52 21.67
CA PRO A 34 -7.26 5.01 21.67
C PRO A 34 -6.42 4.19 20.68
N ASN A 35 -5.47 4.86 20.05
CA ASN A 35 -4.46 4.27 19.18
C ASN A 35 -3.61 3.28 19.98
N PRO A 36 -3.15 2.17 19.35
CA PRO A 36 -2.14 1.33 19.97
C PRO A 36 -0.89 2.15 20.30
N PRO A 37 -0.22 1.89 21.44
CA PRO A 37 0.95 2.65 21.84
C PRO A 37 2.05 2.63 20.77
N TRP A 38 2.71 3.78 20.60
CA TRP A 38 3.85 3.92 19.71
C TRP A 38 5.10 3.27 20.33
N ILE A 39 5.92 2.64 19.50
CA ILE A 39 7.24 2.17 19.88
C ILE A 39 8.21 3.34 19.70
N ASP A 40 8.84 3.77 20.80
CA ASP A 40 9.83 4.83 20.78
C ASP A 40 11.20 4.28 20.35
N ARG A 41 11.46 4.33 19.03
CA ARG A 41 12.77 4.00 18.47
C ARG A 41 13.03 4.77 17.18
N PRO A 42 14.30 5.10 16.87
CA PRO A 42 14.68 5.54 15.54
C PRO A 42 14.35 4.47 14.51
N LEU A 43 13.60 4.85 13.48
CA LEU A 43 13.23 3.95 12.39
C LEU A 43 14.25 3.96 11.25
N GLY A 44 14.95 5.11 11.07
CA GLY A 44 16.04 5.26 10.11
C GLY A 44 15.61 5.14 8.65
N TYR A 45 14.32 5.31 8.32
CA TYR A 45 13.84 5.34 6.94
C TYR A 45 14.10 6.70 6.32
N ARG A 46 14.73 6.70 5.14
CA ARG A 46 14.85 7.88 4.28
C ARG A 46 13.52 8.16 3.59
N TYR A 47 12.86 7.12 3.09
CA TYR A 47 11.55 7.25 2.45
C TYR A 47 10.71 5.98 2.53
N ILE A 48 9.41 6.16 2.32
CA ILE A 48 8.46 5.13 1.89
C ILE A 48 7.91 5.56 0.54
N VAL A 49 7.81 4.62 -0.40
CA VAL A 49 7.37 4.87 -1.77
C VAL A 49 6.18 3.98 -2.12
N PHE A 50 5.17 4.57 -2.76
CA PHE A 50 4.01 3.87 -3.30
C PHE A 50 4.01 4.02 -4.80
N PHE A 51 3.92 2.87 -5.48
CA PHE A 51 3.81 2.80 -6.92
C PHE A 51 2.37 2.51 -7.30
N HIS A 52 1.86 3.31 -8.24
CA HIS A 52 0.53 3.15 -8.82
C HIS A 52 0.63 3.24 -10.34
N ASP A 53 -0.32 2.63 -11.03
CA ASP A 53 -0.65 3.11 -12.37
C ASP A 53 -1.51 4.38 -12.29
N GLY A 54 -1.70 5.06 -13.42
CA GLY A 54 -2.42 6.34 -13.47
C GLY A 54 -3.85 6.23 -12.94
N MET A 55 -4.55 5.13 -13.24
CA MET A 55 -5.90 4.87 -12.74
C MET A 55 -5.90 4.60 -11.23
N GLY A 56 -5.00 3.73 -10.75
CA GLY A 56 -4.88 3.38 -9.34
C GLY A 56 -4.60 4.61 -8.46
N ALA A 57 -3.76 5.53 -8.92
CA ALA A 57 -3.49 6.78 -8.22
C ALA A 57 -4.73 7.69 -8.15
N GLU A 58 -5.49 7.79 -9.24
CA GLU A 58 -6.73 8.59 -9.29
C GLU A 58 -7.78 8.00 -8.35
N VAL A 59 -8.02 6.69 -8.42
CA VAL A 59 -8.96 5.97 -7.54
C VAL A 59 -8.56 6.10 -6.08
N ALA A 60 -7.27 5.93 -5.74
CA ALA A 60 -6.79 6.07 -4.38
C ALA A 60 -7.09 7.47 -3.80
N ARG A 61 -6.92 8.52 -4.61
CA ARG A 61 -7.23 9.89 -4.20
C ARG A 61 -8.73 10.16 -4.11
N GLU A 62 -9.53 9.64 -5.03
CA GLU A 62 -10.99 9.75 -4.99
C GLU A 62 -11.56 9.09 -3.75
N VAL A 63 -11.14 7.85 -3.44
CA VAL A 63 -11.56 7.12 -2.23
C VAL A 63 -11.14 7.89 -0.97
N ALA A 64 -9.92 8.44 -0.93
CA ALA A 64 -9.47 9.26 0.18
C ALA A 64 -10.31 10.54 0.38
N ASN A 65 -10.77 11.16 -0.72
CA ASN A 65 -11.66 12.33 -0.66
C ASN A 65 -13.05 11.96 -0.15
N GLU A 66 -13.63 10.87 -0.68
CA GLU A 66 -14.94 10.36 -0.24
C GLU A 66 -14.94 10.02 1.26
N TRP A 67 -13.88 9.36 1.75
CA TRP A 67 -13.76 9.02 3.17
C TRP A 67 -13.67 10.25 4.07
N HIS A 68 -13.00 11.30 3.59
CA HIS A 68 -12.93 12.57 4.29
C HIS A 68 -14.29 13.28 4.34
N GLU A 69 -14.96 13.39 3.18
CA GLU A 69 -16.26 14.07 3.03
C GLU A 69 -17.37 13.37 3.83
N ASP A 70 -17.38 12.04 3.86
CA ASP A 70 -18.29 11.24 4.67
C ASP A 70 -17.94 11.22 6.18
N GLY A 71 -16.88 11.92 6.59
CA GLY A 71 -16.37 11.92 7.96
C GLY A 71 -15.93 10.53 8.44
N ARG A 72 -15.62 9.59 7.54
CA ARG A 72 -15.05 8.27 7.92
C ARG A 72 -13.67 8.43 8.55
N ASP A 73 -12.87 9.37 8.06
CA ASP A 73 -11.59 9.76 8.67
C ASP A 73 -11.81 10.18 10.14
N HIS A 74 -12.73 11.12 10.38
CA HIS A 74 -13.06 11.59 11.72
C HIS A 74 -13.60 10.49 12.65
N ARG A 75 -14.50 9.64 12.13
CA ARG A 75 -15.10 8.53 12.90
C ARG A 75 -14.09 7.42 13.24
N SER A 76 -13.17 7.14 12.33
CA SER A 76 -12.10 6.17 12.53
C SER A 76 -10.93 6.73 13.34
N GLY A 77 -10.89 8.06 13.51
CA GLY A 77 -9.76 8.71 14.15
C GLY A 77 -8.51 8.76 13.28
N GLY A 78 -8.69 8.73 11.96
CA GLY A 78 -7.60 8.76 11.00
C GLY A 78 -7.68 9.96 10.07
N PHE A 79 -6.83 9.91 9.06
CA PHE A 79 -6.93 10.70 7.84
C PHE A 79 -6.52 9.78 6.69
N SER A 80 -6.79 10.16 5.44
CA SER A 80 -6.34 9.39 4.27
C SER A 80 -5.18 10.08 3.56
N TRP A 81 -3.96 9.55 3.69
CA TRP A 81 -2.74 10.19 3.16
C TRP A 81 -2.76 10.51 1.66
N PRO A 82 -3.38 9.71 0.74
CA PRO A 82 -3.38 10.03 -0.69
C PRO A 82 -4.04 11.37 -1.03
N ARG A 83 -4.86 11.94 -0.14
CA ARG A 83 -5.45 13.27 -0.28
C ARG A 83 -4.46 14.41 -0.04
N TYR A 84 -3.44 14.18 0.79
CA TYR A 84 -2.56 15.24 1.29
C TYR A 84 -1.20 15.31 0.61
N PHE A 85 -0.83 14.26 -0.13
CA PHE A 85 0.47 14.14 -0.80
C PHE A 85 0.26 14.08 -2.31
N GLU A 86 0.88 15.02 -3.02
CA GLU A 86 0.94 14.95 -4.49
C GLU A 86 2.00 13.92 -4.93
N PRO A 87 1.83 13.26 -6.08
CA PRO A 87 2.85 12.39 -6.63
C PRO A 87 4.17 13.14 -6.84
N ARG A 88 5.27 12.53 -6.41
CA ARG A 88 6.62 13.08 -6.64
C ARG A 88 6.98 13.03 -8.12
N HIS A 89 6.60 11.94 -8.78
CA HIS A 89 6.82 11.73 -10.21
C HIS A 89 5.58 11.12 -10.85
N ARG A 90 5.26 11.62 -12.05
CA ARG A 90 4.32 10.99 -12.99
C ARG A 90 5.06 10.81 -14.31
N ILE A 91 5.41 9.58 -14.63
CA ILE A 91 6.11 9.25 -15.88
C ILE A 91 5.05 8.86 -16.90
N ARG A 92 4.92 9.68 -17.94
CA ARG A 92 4.02 9.41 -19.06
C ARG A 92 4.51 8.20 -19.84
N THR A 93 3.62 7.25 -20.08
CA THR A 93 3.89 6.09 -20.92
C THR A 93 3.34 6.31 -22.33
N ASP A 94 3.85 5.55 -23.31
CA ASP A 94 3.40 5.65 -24.69
C ASP A 94 1.96 5.10 -24.79
N GLY A 95 0.94 5.94 -24.58
CA GLY A 95 -0.46 5.54 -24.76
C GLY A 95 -1.45 6.22 -23.81
N ASN A 96 -2.24 5.39 -23.13
CA ASN A 96 -3.36 5.81 -22.29
C ASN A 96 -2.83 6.28 -20.92
N PRO A 97 -3.18 7.50 -20.44
CA PRO A 97 -2.78 8.01 -19.12
C PRO A 97 -3.10 7.09 -17.94
N ARG A 98 -4.06 6.18 -18.11
CA ARG A 98 -4.37 5.11 -17.14
C ARG A 98 -3.18 4.21 -16.82
N TYR A 99 -2.22 4.11 -17.74
CA TYR A 99 -0.99 3.33 -17.58
C TYR A 99 0.24 4.22 -17.30
N ASP A 100 0.06 5.50 -17.01
CA ASP A 100 1.16 6.33 -16.51
C ASP A 100 1.70 5.72 -15.21
N LEU A 101 3.01 5.82 -14.98
CA LEU A 101 3.61 5.38 -13.72
C LEU A 101 3.55 6.55 -12.73
N VAL A 102 2.81 6.38 -11.65
CA VAL A 102 2.63 7.40 -10.61
C VAL A 102 3.35 6.96 -9.34
N ILE A 103 4.25 7.82 -8.86
CA ILE A 103 5.14 7.53 -7.74
C ILE A 103 4.86 8.53 -6.63
N HIS A 104 4.27 8.08 -5.52
CA HIS A 104 4.17 8.86 -4.29
C HIS A 104 5.38 8.53 -3.42
N LEU A 105 6.15 9.55 -3.06
CA LEU A 105 7.35 9.41 -2.24
C LEU A 105 7.17 10.24 -0.97
N ILE A 106 7.15 9.57 0.18
CA ILE A 106 7.10 10.23 1.49
C ILE A 106 8.49 10.11 2.10
N GLU A 107 9.20 11.22 2.12
CA GLU A 107 10.56 11.36 2.63
C GLU A 107 10.51 11.80 4.09
N PHE A 108 11.49 11.34 4.86
CA PHE A 108 11.62 11.62 6.28
C PHE A 108 13.02 12.15 6.61
N ASP A 109 13.15 12.85 7.73
CA ASP A 109 14.46 13.05 8.37
C ASP A 109 14.83 11.89 9.30
N GLU A 110 16.01 11.98 9.91
CA GLU A 110 16.56 10.94 10.79
C GLU A 110 15.68 10.70 12.03
N GLU A 111 14.93 11.72 12.47
CA GLU A 111 13.96 11.65 13.55
C GLU A 111 12.59 11.09 13.12
N GLY A 112 12.37 10.93 11.80
CA GLY A 112 11.16 10.38 11.20
C GLY A 112 10.08 11.42 10.89
N TRP A 113 10.36 12.72 10.98
CA TRP A 113 9.42 13.76 10.53
C TRP A 113 9.34 13.79 9.02
N VAL A 114 8.13 13.99 8.51
CA VAL A 114 7.88 14.09 7.07
C VAL A 114 8.54 15.35 6.51
N ARG A 115 9.28 15.18 5.41
CA ARG A 115 9.93 16.26 4.64
C ARG A 115 9.28 16.50 3.30
N THR A 116 8.54 15.53 2.76
CA THR A 116 7.74 15.73 1.54
C THR A 116 6.68 16.81 1.78
N PRO A 117 6.57 17.82 0.90
CA PRO A 117 5.49 18.81 0.98
C PRO A 117 4.11 18.16 0.98
N HIS A 118 3.23 18.60 1.88
CA HIS A 118 1.87 18.09 2.00
C HIS A 118 0.89 19.18 2.42
N SER A 119 -0.40 18.97 2.12
CA SER A 119 -1.48 19.90 2.47
C SER A 119 -2.13 19.64 3.84
N TYR A 120 -1.71 18.58 4.55
CA TYR A 120 -2.20 18.30 5.90
C TYR A 120 -1.76 19.41 6.88
N SER A 121 -2.68 19.85 7.74
CA SER A 121 -2.52 21.06 8.56
C SER A 121 -1.56 20.93 9.74
N LYS A 122 -1.24 19.70 10.14
CA LYS A 122 -0.31 19.40 11.24
C LYS A 122 0.99 18.79 10.68
N PRO A 123 2.12 18.95 11.39
CA PRO A 123 3.31 18.16 11.13
C PRO A 123 2.99 16.66 11.21
N LEU A 124 3.57 15.88 10.31
CA LEU A 124 3.41 14.43 10.27
C LEU A 124 4.74 13.74 10.62
N ARG A 125 4.66 12.63 11.35
CA ARG A 125 5.81 11.81 11.72
C ARG A 125 5.55 10.34 11.42
N LEU A 126 6.56 9.66 10.91
CA LEU A 126 6.57 8.21 10.78
C LEU A 126 6.60 7.57 12.16
N ARG A 127 5.60 6.73 12.43
CA ARG A 127 5.45 6.01 13.69
C ARG A 127 5.29 4.52 13.45
N PHE A 128 5.69 3.76 14.46
CA PHE A 128 5.54 2.32 14.53
C PHE A 128 4.79 1.98 15.81
N ASN A 129 3.82 1.08 15.77
CA ASN A 129 3.12 0.64 16.98
C ASN A 129 3.36 -0.85 17.30
N HIS A 130 2.95 -1.29 18.49
CA HIS A 130 3.10 -2.68 18.92
C HIS A 130 2.32 -3.69 18.07
N LEU A 131 1.39 -3.24 17.22
CA LEU A 131 0.70 -4.07 16.22
C LEU A 131 1.46 -4.14 14.87
N LEU A 132 2.72 -3.70 14.87
CA LEU A 132 3.62 -3.66 13.72
C LEU A 132 3.11 -2.77 12.58
N THR A 133 2.24 -1.81 12.90
CA THR A 133 1.72 -0.88 11.90
C THR A 133 2.72 0.25 11.72
N VAL A 134 3.08 0.50 10.47
CA VAL A 134 3.85 1.68 10.06
C VAL A 134 2.84 2.73 9.62
N ALA A 135 2.91 3.93 10.20
CA ALA A 135 1.88 4.94 10.06
C ALA A 135 2.46 6.36 10.01
N LEU A 136 1.71 7.28 9.42
CA LEU A 136 1.89 8.72 9.61
C LEU A 136 1.02 9.15 10.78
N SER A 137 1.62 9.71 11.82
CA SER A 137 0.89 10.29 12.95
C SER A 137 1.00 11.80 12.94
N SER A 138 -0.07 12.47 13.35
CA SER A 138 -0.12 13.92 13.54
C SER A 138 0.27 14.38 14.95
N GLY A 139 0.61 13.43 15.83
CA GLY A 139 1.09 13.67 17.18
C GLY A 139 1.29 12.36 17.96
N ASP A 140 1.43 12.46 19.28
CA ASP A 140 1.74 11.32 20.16
C ASP A 140 0.61 11.00 21.15
N ASP A 141 -0.46 11.78 21.16
CA ASP A 141 -1.63 11.49 21.97
C ASP A 141 -2.31 10.20 21.48
N PRO A 142 -2.85 9.35 22.38
CA PRO A 142 -3.61 8.16 21.99
C PRO A 142 -4.81 8.46 21.08
N TYR A 143 -5.27 9.70 21.00
CA TYR A 143 -6.35 10.14 20.13
C TYR A 143 -5.87 11.09 19.03
N ASP A 144 -4.56 11.23 18.79
CA ASP A 144 -4.10 11.96 17.62
C ASP A 144 -4.45 11.19 16.33
N PRO A 145 -4.90 11.87 15.26
CA PRO A 145 -5.12 11.22 13.97
C PRO A 145 -3.86 10.57 13.40
N PHE A 146 -4.01 9.38 12.85
CA PHE A 146 -2.96 8.69 12.11
C PHE A 146 -3.52 8.00 10.87
N ASP A 147 -2.67 7.76 9.87
CA ASP A 147 -2.98 6.89 8.74
C ASP A 147 -1.92 5.81 8.57
N ARG A 148 -2.34 4.66 8.07
CA ARG A 148 -1.48 3.49 7.94
C ARG A 148 -0.82 3.46 6.57
N LEU A 149 0.50 3.37 6.56
CA LEU A 149 1.30 3.19 5.35
C LEU A 149 1.49 1.70 5.01
N GLY A 150 1.39 0.83 6.01
CA GLY A 150 1.47 -0.61 5.83
C GLY A 150 1.73 -1.33 7.15
N LYS A 151 2.20 -2.57 7.05
CA LYS A 151 2.61 -3.36 8.20
C LYS A 151 4.00 -3.91 8.02
N TRP A 152 4.74 -3.93 9.12
CA TRP A 152 6.05 -4.52 9.16
C TRP A 152 5.94 -6.04 9.27
N PHE A 153 6.61 -6.71 8.34
CA PHE A 153 6.77 -8.15 8.27
C PHE A 153 8.16 -8.51 8.78
N HIS A 154 8.25 -9.30 9.85
CA HIS A 154 9.52 -9.70 10.46
C HIS A 154 10.26 -10.81 9.70
N GLY A 155 9.60 -11.45 8.73
CA GLY A 155 10.08 -12.70 8.15
C GLY A 155 9.46 -13.92 8.83
N PHE A 156 9.89 -15.10 8.40
CA PHE A 156 9.60 -16.37 9.07
C PHE A 156 10.85 -16.81 9.84
N GLU A 157 10.68 -17.41 11.02
CA GLU A 157 11.75 -17.68 12.00
C GLU A 157 12.88 -18.59 11.47
N ASP A 158 12.70 -19.26 10.32
CA ASP A 158 13.63 -20.25 9.78
C ASP A 158 14.19 -19.94 8.38
N SER A 159 14.20 -18.69 7.90
CA SER A 159 14.88 -18.42 6.62
C SER A 159 15.40 -17.00 6.41
N ASP A 160 16.69 -16.94 6.08
CA ASP A 160 17.43 -15.76 5.63
C ASP A 160 16.85 -15.11 4.37
N ASN A 161 15.99 -15.82 3.64
CA ASN A 161 15.33 -15.30 2.44
C ASN A 161 14.18 -14.34 2.76
N TRP A 162 13.70 -14.30 4.01
CA TRP A 162 12.54 -13.50 4.44
C TRP A 162 13.00 -12.26 5.19
N ALA A 163 13.69 -11.37 4.50
CA ALA A 163 14.25 -10.20 5.17
C ALA A 163 13.12 -9.29 5.70
N PRO A 164 13.24 -8.74 6.94
CA PRO A 164 12.23 -7.84 7.48
C PRO A 164 11.92 -6.67 6.53
N THR A 165 10.65 -6.38 6.31
CA THR A 165 10.20 -5.41 5.30
C THR A 165 8.85 -4.78 5.63
N LEU A 166 8.59 -3.60 5.06
CA LEU A 166 7.26 -2.98 5.06
C LEU A 166 6.44 -3.57 3.91
N CYS A 167 5.29 -4.15 4.21
CA CYS A 167 4.34 -4.69 3.25
C CYS A 167 3.04 -3.91 3.23
N GLY A 168 2.41 -3.89 2.06
CA GLY A 168 1.01 -3.51 1.93
C GLY A 168 0.11 -4.48 2.68
N PHE A 169 -1.14 -4.09 2.92
CA PHE A 169 -2.09 -4.91 3.67
C PHE A 169 -2.44 -6.24 2.98
N SER A 170 -2.40 -6.26 1.65
CA SER A 170 -2.65 -7.45 0.82
C SER A 170 -1.42 -8.34 0.61
N GLU A 171 -0.23 -7.90 1.02
CA GLU A 171 1.04 -8.61 0.77
C GLU A 171 1.57 -9.36 2.00
N ARG A 172 0.72 -9.56 3.01
CA ARG A 172 1.09 -10.19 4.27
C ARG A 172 0.26 -11.45 4.52
N PRO A 173 0.85 -12.49 5.13
CA PRO A 173 0.06 -13.60 5.62
C PRO A 173 -0.83 -13.10 6.75
N ASP A 174 -2.13 -13.21 6.56
CA ASP A 174 -3.07 -13.22 7.67
C ASP A 174 -4.03 -14.41 7.53
N GLY A 175 -4.70 -14.74 8.63
CA GLY A 175 -5.60 -15.89 8.67
C GLY A 175 -6.76 -15.82 7.67
N LEU A 176 -7.01 -14.65 7.08
CA LEU A 176 -8.09 -14.42 6.12
C LEU A 176 -7.59 -14.55 4.66
N ASN A 177 -6.37 -14.09 4.37
CA ASN A 177 -5.82 -14.01 3.02
C ASN A 177 -4.99 -15.22 2.60
N SER A 178 -4.65 -16.13 3.53
CA SER A 178 -3.84 -17.32 3.25
C SER A 178 -4.39 -18.24 2.13
N ASN A 179 -5.71 -18.22 1.90
CA ASN A 179 -6.39 -18.96 0.82
C ASN A 179 -6.82 -18.07 -0.36
N ASP A 180 -6.46 -16.80 -0.35
CA ASP A 180 -6.75 -15.87 -1.42
C ASP A 180 -5.82 -16.12 -2.62
N ARG A 181 -6.39 -16.07 -3.83
CA ARG A 181 -5.64 -16.21 -5.08
C ARG A 181 -4.86 -14.94 -5.41
N ASP A 182 -5.25 -13.80 -4.83
CA ASP A 182 -4.64 -12.50 -5.06
C ASP A 182 -3.54 -12.17 -4.04
N TYR A 183 -3.43 -12.95 -2.96
CA TYR A 183 -2.32 -12.87 -2.03
C TYR A 183 -1.04 -13.39 -2.69
N LEU A 184 -0.13 -12.48 -3.07
CA LEU A 184 1.11 -12.75 -3.84
C LEU A 184 1.93 -13.93 -3.31
N TYR A 185 2.01 -14.09 -1.99
CA TYR A 185 2.87 -15.08 -1.37
C TYR A 185 2.13 -16.35 -0.93
N GLY A 186 0.82 -16.41 -1.13
CA GLY A 186 -0.02 -17.52 -0.70
C GLY A 186 0.17 -18.78 -1.52
N PRO A 187 -0.16 -19.96 -0.96
CA PRO A 187 -0.14 -21.23 -1.68
C PRO A 187 -1.13 -21.29 -2.86
N MET A 188 -2.18 -20.46 -2.83
CA MET A 188 -3.20 -20.37 -3.87
C MET A 188 -2.89 -19.33 -4.95
N TYR A 189 -1.79 -18.57 -4.79
CA TYR A 189 -1.37 -17.57 -5.75
C TYR A 189 -1.15 -18.22 -7.12
N ARG A 190 -1.81 -17.66 -8.14
CA ARG A 190 -1.58 -18.05 -9.53
C ARG A 190 -1.04 -16.88 -10.30
N HIS A 191 0.19 -17.06 -10.76
CA HIS A 191 0.85 -16.11 -11.62
C HIS A 191 0.15 -16.05 -12.98
N ASP A 192 -0.58 -14.97 -13.23
CA ASP A 192 -1.28 -14.69 -14.50
C ASP A 192 -0.99 -13.26 -14.97
N ASP A 193 -1.76 -12.79 -15.96
CA ASP A 193 -1.57 -11.51 -16.61
C ASP A 193 -1.98 -10.30 -15.74
N GLN A 194 -2.86 -10.51 -14.76
CA GLN A 194 -3.41 -9.44 -13.93
C GLN A 194 -2.67 -9.24 -12.62
N ARG A 195 -2.13 -10.33 -12.05
CA ARG A 195 -1.52 -10.30 -10.72
C ARG A 195 -0.06 -9.81 -10.73
N PRO A 196 0.36 -9.06 -9.69
CA PRO A 196 1.77 -8.68 -9.51
C PRO A 196 2.61 -9.92 -9.28
N SER A 197 3.89 -9.91 -9.67
CA SER A 197 4.87 -10.95 -9.31
C SER A 197 6.05 -10.41 -8.49
N PHE A 198 5.96 -9.14 -8.11
CA PHE A 198 6.91 -8.40 -7.31
C PHE A 198 6.13 -7.73 -6.18
N GLY A 199 6.67 -7.76 -4.96
CA GLY A 199 6.09 -7.07 -3.82
C GLY A 199 7.12 -6.75 -2.74
N CYS A 200 6.64 -6.50 -1.53
CA CYS A 200 7.47 -6.07 -0.39
C CYS A 200 8.68 -6.97 -0.05
N ARG A 201 8.58 -8.29 -0.27
CA ARG A 201 9.66 -9.26 0.01
C ARG A 201 10.75 -9.19 -1.06
N GLU A 202 10.35 -9.14 -2.33
CA GLU A 202 11.26 -8.93 -3.45
C GLU A 202 12.00 -7.59 -3.31
N TRP A 203 11.28 -6.52 -2.93
CA TRP A 203 11.88 -5.22 -2.63
C TRP A 203 12.99 -5.33 -1.58
N ALA A 204 12.69 -5.88 -0.40
CA ALA A 204 13.66 -5.95 0.69
C ALA A 204 14.87 -6.84 0.36
N HIS A 205 14.66 -7.95 -0.35
CA HIS A 205 15.76 -8.79 -0.79
C HIS A 205 16.70 -8.03 -1.73
N GLN A 206 16.15 -7.34 -2.74
CA GLN A 206 16.95 -6.58 -3.70
C GLN A 206 17.64 -5.37 -3.06
N LEU A 207 16.97 -4.68 -2.14
CA LEU A 207 17.52 -3.56 -1.37
C LEU A 207 18.74 -4.00 -0.54
N LYS A 208 18.65 -5.12 0.18
CA LYS A 208 19.71 -5.60 1.09
C LYS A 208 20.86 -6.34 0.38
N SER A 209 20.62 -6.88 -0.81
CA SER A 209 21.62 -7.69 -1.52
C SER A 209 22.73 -6.83 -2.15
N ALA A 210 23.93 -6.81 -1.57
CA ALA A 210 25.06 -6.02 -2.10
C ALA A 210 25.44 -6.41 -3.55
N SER A 211 25.18 -7.64 -3.96
CA SER A 211 25.42 -8.12 -5.34
C SER A 211 24.36 -7.67 -6.36
N ARG A 212 23.27 -7.04 -5.91
CA ARG A 212 22.24 -6.44 -6.76
C ARG A 212 22.39 -4.92 -6.76
N PRO A 213 22.82 -4.31 -7.88
CA PRO A 213 23.08 -2.87 -7.92
C PRO A 213 21.83 -2.00 -8.03
N TYR A 214 20.69 -2.58 -8.38
CA TYR A 214 19.39 -1.89 -8.51
C TYR A 214 18.25 -2.79 -8.01
N ILE A 215 17.08 -2.18 -7.81
CA ILE A 215 15.83 -2.88 -7.52
C ILE A 215 15.02 -2.95 -8.82
N ASP A 216 14.84 -4.16 -9.35
CA ASP A 216 13.97 -4.42 -10.50
C ASP A 216 12.56 -4.77 -10.01
N VAL A 217 11.60 -3.86 -10.26
CA VAL A 217 10.21 -3.94 -9.81
C VAL A 217 9.26 -4.50 -10.87
N THR A 218 9.83 -5.05 -11.95
CA THR A 218 9.05 -5.64 -13.05
C THR A 218 8.25 -6.85 -12.57
N SER A 219 6.93 -6.81 -12.76
CA SER A 219 6.10 -8.01 -12.73
C SER A 219 6.22 -8.74 -14.07
N TYR A 220 7.16 -9.69 -14.11
CA TYR A 220 7.47 -10.47 -15.30
C TYR A 220 6.35 -11.48 -15.56
N ARG A 221 5.84 -11.57 -16.79
CA ARG A 221 4.81 -12.57 -17.14
C ARG A 221 5.41 -13.89 -17.61
N PRO A 222 4.73 -15.04 -17.37
CA PRO A 222 5.17 -16.31 -17.91
C PRO A 222 4.85 -16.40 -19.42
N LYS A 223 5.87 -16.81 -20.19
CA LYS A 223 5.95 -17.08 -21.65
C LYS A 223 4.67 -16.98 -22.52
N ALA A 224 4.58 -15.90 -23.31
CA ALA A 224 4.34 -15.87 -24.76
C ALA A 224 4.57 -14.43 -25.28
N PRO A 225 5.33 -14.18 -26.36
CA PRO A 225 5.51 -12.83 -26.91
C PRO A 225 4.22 -12.25 -27.53
N PRO A 226 3.97 -10.93 -27.39
CA PRO A 226 4.60 -10.05 -26.43
C PRO A 226 4.05 -10.37 -25.04
N SER A 227 4.87 -10.89 -24.13
CA SER A 227 4.44 -11.08 -22.75
C SER A 227 4.54 -9.71 -22.13
N ASP A 228 3.47 -8.92 -22.23
CA ASP A 228 3.49 -7.55 -21.75
C ASP A 228 3.90 -7.56 -20.27
N THR A 229 4.98 -6.85 -19.97
CA THR A 229 5.56 -6.75 -18.63
C THR A 229 5.09 -5.46 -18.02
N TYR A 230 4.76 -5.49 -16.73
CA TYR A 230 4.17 -4.33 -16.06
C TYR A 230 4.86 -4.07 -14.75
N ILE A 231 4.90 -2.80 -14.40
CA ILE A 231 5.05 -2.36 -13.02
C ILE A 231 3.63 -2.33 -12.45
N LYS A 232 3.38 -3.14 -11.44
CA LYS A 232 2.10 -3.21 -10.72
C LYS A 232 2.20 -2.40 -9.43
N GLU A 233 1.08 -2.22 -8.73
CA GLU A 233 1.08 -1.50 -7.46
C GLU A 233 1.85 -2.28 -6.38
N PHE A 234 2.69 -1.57 -5.63
CA PHE A 234 3.39 -2.10 -4.46
C PHE A 234 3.89 -0.96 -3.56
N VAL A 235 4.33 -1.32 -2.35
CA VAL A 235 5.02 -0.41 -1.43
C VAL A 235 6.50 -0.76 -1.31
N GLY A 236 7.35 0.25 -1.35
CA GLY A 236 8.79 0.16 -1.13
C GLY A 236 9.26 1.12 -0.03
N TRP A 237 10.52 0.98 0.36
CA TRP A 237 11.15 1.80 1.39
C TRP A 237 12.67 1.81 1.25
N ALA A 238 13.33 2.81 1.82
CA ALA A 238 14.79 2.82 1.94
C ALA A 238 15.21 3.44 3.27
N ARG A 239 16.37 3.04 3.80
CA ARG A 239 17.01 3.69 4.94
C ARG A 239 17.93 4.82 4.49
N PHE A 240 18.36 5.64 5.45
CA PHE A 240 19.51 6.51 5.23
C PHE A 240 20.72 5.66 4.84
N GLY A 241 21.40 6.06 3.76
CA GLY A 241 22.54 5.33 3.18
C GLY A 241 22.19 4.31 2.09
N ASP A 242 20.92 3.87 1.99
CA ASP A 242 20.48 3.03 0.88
C ASP A 242 20.30 3.89 -0.38
N ASN A 243 21.04 3.60 -1.46
CA ASN A 243 21.07 4.42 -2.69
C ASN A 243 20.94 3.58 -3.97
N LYS A 244 20.05 2.57 -3.96
CA LYS A 244 19.86 1.70 -5.12
C LYS A 244 18.84 2.28 -6.09
N PRO A 245 19.20 2.46 -7.37
CA PRO A 245 18.22 2.84 -8.38
C PRO A 245 17.07 1.83 -8.44
N VAL A 246 15.86 2.34 -8.60
CA VAL A 246 14.67 1.54 -8.83
C VAL A 246 14.37 1.57 -10.32
N ILE A 247 14.29 0.39 -10.94
CA ILE A 247 14.01 0.25 -12.36
C ILE A 247 12.86 -0.72 -12.59
N GLY A 248 12.21 -0.62 -13.74
CA GLY A 248 11.21 -1.60 -14.15
C GLY A 248 10.92 -1.55 -15.63
N LEU A 249 10.45 -2.68 -16.15
CA LEU A 249 9.96 -2.83 -17.50
C LEU A 249 8.44 -2.72 -17.49
N HIS A 250 7.91 -1.72 -18.19
CA HIS A 250 6.48 -1.45 -18.28
C HIS A 250 6.11 -1.26 -19.74
N MET A 251 5.14 -2.06 -20.23
CA MET A 251 4.66 -2.03 -21.61
C MET A 251 5.80 -2.10 -22.65
N GLY A 252 6.80 -2.95 -22.40
CA GLY A 252 7.94 -3.14 -23.32
C GLY A 252 9.01 -2.05 -23.27
N HIS A 253 8.89 -1.06 -22.37
CA HIS A 253 9.89 -0.02 -22.18
C HIS A 253 10.48 -0.06 -20.77
N TRP A 254 11.80 0.08 -20.69
CA TRP A 254 12.49 0.17 -19.42
C TRP A 254 12.39 1.59 -18.88
N TYR A 255 12.25 1.73 -17.58
CA TYR A 255 12.21 3.00 -16.87
C TYR A 255 13.14 2.95 -15.67
N CYS A 256 13.78 4.09 -15.41
CA CYS A 256 14.31 4.39 -14.10
C CYS A 256 13.25 5.19 -13.35
N LEU A 257 12.91 4.75 -12.15
CA LEU A 257 11.75 5.21 -11.39
C LEU A 257 12.15 6.08 -10.20
N LEU A 258 13.28 5.76 -9.57
CA LEU A 258 13.78 6.43 -8.37
C LEU A 258 15.29 6.24 -8.25
N ASP A 259 15.98 7.20 -7.62
CA ASP A 259 17.43 7.19 -7.36
C ASP A 259 18.26 6.86 -8.61
N CYS A 260 17.92 7.46 -9.75
CA CYS A 260 18.61 7.18 -11.00
C CYS A 260 20.09 7.60 -10.94
N PRO A 261 21.00 6.79 -11.53
CA PRO A 261 22.43 7.06 -11.47
C PRO A 261 22.78 8.39 -12.13
N GLY A 262 23.85 9.04 -11.65
CA GLY A 262 24.31 10.32 -12.19
C GLY A 262 23.40 11.52 -11.88
N GLY A 263 22.37 11.34 -11.04
CA GLY A 263 21.39 12.38 -10.75
C GLY A 263 20.35 12.57 -11.86
N ASP A 264 20.24 11.61 -12.78
CA ASP A 264 19.24 11.63 -13.84
C ASP A 264 17.82 11.69 -13.24
N ALA A 265 16.91 12.37 -13.94
CA ALA A 265 15.50 12.37 -13.55
C ALA A 265 14.86 11.00 -13.86
N PRO A 266 13.86 10.54 -13.07
CA PRO A 266 13.06 9.38 -13.42
C PRO A 266 12.44 9.50 -14.82
N GLY A 267 12.48 8.41 -15.58
CA GLY A 267 12.05 8.40 -16.96
C GLY A 267 12.47 7.16 -17.73
N ARG A 268 12.23 7.18 -19.04
CA ARG A 268 12.47 6.05 -19.94
C ARG A 268 13.96 5.80 -20.15
N ILE A 269 14.37 4.54 -20.03
CA ILE A 269 15.70 4.06 -20.37
C ILE A 269 15.66 3.55 -21.82
N ALA A 270 16.30 4.28 -22.72
CA ALA A 270 16.29 3.96 -24.16
C ALA A 270 16.90 2.57 -24.48
N ASN A 271 17.96 2.19 -23.78
CA ASN A 271 18.60 0.88 -23.93
C ASN A 271 19.14 0.38 -22.59
N ILE A 272 18.44 -0.59 -22.01
CA ILE A 272 18.77 -1.12 -20.68
C ILE A 272 20.16 -1.78 -20.61
N LYS A 273 20.62 -2.39 -21.70
CA LYS A 273 21.94 -3.03 -21.74
C LYS A 273 23.05 -1.99 -21.68
N LEU A 274 22.92 -0.91 -22.44
CA LEU A 274 23.88 0.20 -22.42
C LEU A 274 23.82 0.95 -21.08
N TRP A 275 22.63 1.18 -20.54
CA TRP A 275 22.45 1.83 -19.24
C TRP A 275 23.12 1.04 -18.11
N ALA A 276 22.92 -0.28 -18.07
CA ALA A 276 23.58 -1.14 -17.08
C ALA A 276 25.10 -1.17 -17.30
N ALA A 277 25.57 -1.33 -18.54
CA ALA A 277 26.99 -1.38 -18.86
C ALA A 277 27.75 -0.10 -18.49
N ARG A 278 27.15 1.09 -18.71
CA ARG A 278 27.74 2.39 -18.32
C ARG A 278 28.03 2.50 -16.82
N ASN A 279 27.27 1.78 -16.01
CA ASN A 279 27.42 1.76 -14.55
C ASN A 279 28.17 0.51 -14.04
N GLY A 280 28.69 -0.33 -14.94
CA GLY A 280 29.37 -1.58 -14.56
C GLY A 280 28.42 -2.65 -14.01
N TRP A 281 27.13 -2.59 -14.33
CA TRP A 281 26.10 -3.49 -13.80
C TRP A 281 25.68 -4.55 -14.82
N PRO A 282 25.24 -5.74 -14.35
CA PRO A 282 24.57 -6.69 -15.23
C PRO A 282 23.22 -6.13 -15.68
N ALA A 283 22.82 -6.44 -16.91
CA ALA A 283 21.46 -6.15 -17.37
C ALA A 283 20.41 -6.94 -16.55
N PRO A 284 19.23 -6.37 -16.28
CA PRO A 284 18.17 -7.03 -15.52
C PRO A 284 17.69 -8.29 -16.23
N LYS A 285 17.32 -9.29 -15.44
CA LYS A 285 16.85 -10.59 -15.92
C LYS A 285 15.65 -11.01 -15.07
N PRO A 286 14.63 -11.64 -15.68
CA PRO A 286 13.54 -12.25 -14.94
C PRO A 286 14.07 -13.21 -13.87
N PRO A 287 13.44 -13.27 -12.68
CA PRO A 287 13.78 -14.27 -11.69
C PRO A 287 13.46 -15.68 -12.21
N LYS A 288 14.20 -16.69 -11.72
CA LYS A 288 14.00 -18.10 -12.11
C LYS A 288 12.67 -18.71 -11.64
N ARG A 289 12.04 -18.07 -10.65
CA ARG A 289 10.83 -18.50 -9.95
C ARG A 289 10.01 -17.26 -9.61
N MET A 290 8.69 -17.36 -9.71
CA MET A 290 7.73 -16.34 -9.29
C MET A 290 6.54 -16.96 -8.55
N PRO A 291 6.10 -16.37 -7.42
CA PRO A 291 6.80 -15.34 -6.64
C PRO A 291 8.15 -15.90 -6.14
N MET A 292 9.15 -15.02 -5.94
CA MET A 292 10.47 -15.47 -5.48
C MET A 292 10.39 -15.97 -4.04
N PHE A 293 9.48 -15.36 -3.28
CA PHE A 293 9.35 -15.52 -1.84
C PHE A 293 7.89 -15.89 -1.46
N PRO A 294 7.37 -17.10 -1.77
CA PRO A 294 6.07 -17.56 -1.26
C PRO A 294 6.16 -18.14 0.16
N ASP A 295 5.08 -18.04 0.91
CA ASP A 295 4.97 -18.56 2.26
C ASP A 295 5.42 -20.03 2.35
N PRO A 296 6.07 -20.41 3.47
CA PRO A 296 6.37 -21.80 3.74
C PRO A 296 5.07 -22.59 3.75
N LEU A 297 5.10 -23.80 3.16
CA LEU A 297 4.00 -24.74 3.32
C LEU A 297 3.85 -25.03 4.81
N GLN A 298 2.68 -24.75 5.38
CA GLN A 298 2.39 -25.15 6.75
C GLN A 298 2.71 -26.64 6.87
N ARG A 299 3.66 -27.01 7.73
CA ARG A 299 3.79 -28.39 8.16
C ARG A 299 2.47 -28.71 8.86
N ARG A 300 1.57 -29.43 8.20
CA ARG A 300 0.51 -30.14 8.92
C ARG A 300 1.23 -30.95 9.99
N GLY A 301 0.87 -30.72 11.25
CA GLY A 301 1.49 -31.38 12.38
C GLY A 301 1.65 -32.87 12.08
N ALA A 302 2.84 -33.39 12.39
CA ALA A 302 2.93 -34.77 12.81
C ALA A 302 1.91 -34.93 13.96
N GLU A 303 0.85 -35.68 13.69
CA GLU A 303 0.12 -36.36 14.74
C GLU A 303 1.10 -37.35 15.36
N ASP A 304 1.55 -37.07 16.58
CA ASP A 304 1.96 -38.08 17.55
C ASP A 304 0.86 -38.14 18.63
#